data_AF-A0A7C1DSP4-F1
#
_entry.id   AF-A0A7C1DSP4-F1
#
_cell.length_a   1.000
_cell.length_b   1.000
_cell.length_c   1.000
_cell.angle_alpha   90.00
_cell.angle_beta   90.00
_cell.angle_gamma   90.00
#
_symmetry.space_group_name_H-M   'P 1'
#
loop_
_entity.id
_entity.type
_entity.pdbx_description
1 polymer ?
#
loop_
_entity_poly.entity_id
_entity_poly.type
_entity_poly.pdbx_seq_one_letter_code
_entity_poly.pdbx_strand_id
1 'polypeptide(L)'
;PKDVEILWKYLPNPGVGREEFHGIFLSRYRQLSQMLWKRPQLKSAISITNLKRVRDQKEVAVIGMVQTISPFKDGRKMLELEDPTGSINVLIPHAIPGADELVEDEVIGIVGGPGRDIIFANELIFPEVPTNNEWPSPQTNSKVAFIADIHAGSKKFNSETWDNFVLWVNGRPDIKYVLIGGDLVDGIGLYKGQEEELEVDTVEAEFDYLASLISQINRDKQLIIIPGNHDPTNDSEPRQPIPREFAKPLYQQSNVRLLSDPSMVSLEGVSILLYHGTSMDGVIASIDSIRSTAYDQPYQVQRQLLKKRHLSPIFGKNRLLPGNEDHLTIKTIPHVFFTGHIHTVGMSNYRGIRLISAGSFQERTEFQKKLGHHPTPGKFVEMDLATGTCQLIDFSGPVSPL
;
A
#
# COMPACT_ATOMS: atom_id res chain seq x y z
N PRO A 1 -3.57 -21.23 14.94
CA PRO A 1 -2.20 -21.78 15.04
C PRO A 1 -1.31 -20.75 15.73
N LYS A 2 -0.31 -21.17 16.51
CA LYS A 2 0.57 -20.25 17.27
C LYS A 2 1.49 -19.42 16.36
N ASP A 3 1.54 -19.75 15.06
CA ASP A 3 2.57 -19.31 14.13
C ASP A 3 2.16 -18.10 13.27
N VAL A 4 0.89 -17.68 13.37
CA VAL A 4 0.38 -16.43 12.76
C VAL A 4 -0.24 -15.56 13.82
N GLU A 5 0.33 -14.38 14.00
CA GLU A 5 -0.18 -13.33 14.88
C GLU A 5 -0.75 -12.19 14.04
N ILE A 6 -1.93 -11.68 14.40
CA ILE A 6 -2.46 -10.45 13.78
C ILE A 6 -1.97 -9.28 14.63
N LEU A 7 -0.95 -8.58 14.15
CA LEU A 7 -0.37 -7.43 14.86
C LEU A 7 -1.29 -6.22 14.83
N TRP A 8 -1.98 -6.01 13.70
CA TRP A 8 -2.95 -4.94 13.53
C TRP A 8 -3.93 -5.23 12.39
N LYS A 9 -5.17 -4.77 12.53
CA LYS A 9 -6.17 -4.72 11.47
C LYS A 9 -7.15 -3.58 11.75
N TYR A 10 -7.74 -3.01 10.72
CA TYR A 10 -8.82 -2.05 10.84
C TYR A 10 -10.10 -2.74 11.29
N LEU A 11 -10.77 -2.15 12.27
CA LEU A 11 -12.11 -2.53 12.72
C LEU A 11 -12.95 -1.24 12.74
N PRO A 12 -14.07 -1.20 12.01
CA PRO A 12 -14.89 -0.01 11.93
C PRO A 12 -15.51 0.32 13.30
N ASN A 13 -15.67 1.62 13.57
CA ASN A 13 -16.45 2.10 14.70
C ASN A 13 -17.74 2.74 14.17
N PRO A 14 -18.93 2.20 14.47
CA PRO A 14 -20.19 2.72 13.92
C PRO A 14 -20.54 4.05 14.60
N GLY A 15 -20.40 5.18 13.89
CA GLY A 15 -20.85 6.47 14.46
C GLY A 15 -20.50 7.75 13.71
N VAL A 16 -20.12 7.72 12.43
CA VAL A 16 -19.41 8.84 11.82
C VAL A 16 -20.24 9.64 10.81
N GLY A 17 -20.43 10.93 11.09
CA GLY A 17 -21.12 11.92 10.26
C GLY A 17 -20.18 12.88 9.52
N ARG A 18 -20.75 13.81 8.73
CA ARG A 18 -20.05 14.71 7.78
C ARG A 18 -18.94 15.62 8.35
N GLU A 19 -18.77 15.76 9.67
CA GLU A 19 -17.76 16.63 10.28
C GLU A 19 -16.36 15.99 10.42
N GLU A 20 -16.16 14.76 9.92
CA GLU A 20 -14.99 13.95 10.32
C GLU A 20 -13.77 13.96 9.37
N PHE A 21 -13.82 14.58 8.18
CA PHE A 21 -12.61 14.65 7.33
C PHE A 21 -11.48 15.44 7.99
N HIS A 22 -11.80 16.52 8.72
CA HIS A 22 -10.79 17.26 9.48
C HIS A 22 -10.10 16.38 10.54
N GLY A 23 -10.84 15.45 11.15
CA GLY A 23 -10.30 14.49 12.11
C GLY A 23 -9.16 13.66 11.54
N ILE A 24 -9.31 13.15 10.31
CA ILE A 24 -8.28 12.38 9.60
C ILE A 24 -7.01 13.22 9.43
N PHE A 25 -7.10 14.41 8.84
CA PHE A 25 -5.91 15.23 8.56
C PHE A 25 -5.20 15.69 9.84
N LEU A 26 -5.96 16.02 10.88
CA LEU A 26 -5.38 16.37 12.18
C LEU A 26 -4.69 15.16 12.82
N SER A 27 -5.29 13.97 12.74
CA SER A 27 -4.67 12.71 13.16
C SER A 27 -3.40 12.43 12.37
N ARG A 28 -3.45 12.51 11.04
CA ARG A 28 -2.31 12.34 10.13
C ARG A 28 -1.15 13.24 10.52
N TYR A 29 -1.42 14.54 10.64
CA TYR A 29 -0.43 15.52 11.07
C TYR A 29 0.19 15.14 12.41
N ARG A 30 -0.62 14.81 13.42
CA ARG A 30 -0.13 14.41 14.75
C ARG A 30 0.76 13.18 14.70
N GLN A 31 0.36 12.14 13.96
CA GLN A 31 1.11 10.89 13.88
C GLN A 31 2.44 11.06 13.13
N LEU A 32 2.42 11.71 11.96
CA LEU A 32 3.62 11.88 11.12
C LEU A 32 4.57 12.93 11.71
N SER A 33 4.05 14.01 12.31
CA SER A 33 4.89 14.99 13.01
C SER A 33 5.64 14.36 14.17
N GLN A 34 5.05 13.44 14.94
CA GLN A 34 5.76 12.69 15.99
C GLN A 34 6.94 11.86 15.45
N MET A 35 6.86 11.36 14.21
CA MET A 35 7.96 10.66 13.56
C MET A 35 9.05 11.65 13.14
N LEU A 36 8.65 12.76 12.53
CA LEU A 36 9.54 13.84 12.10
C LEU A 36 10.28 14.50 13.27
N TRP A 37 9.63 14.69 14.42
CA TRP A 37 10.26 15.23 15.64
C TRP A 37 11.43 14.37 16.16
N LYS A 38 11.49 13.09 15.80
CA LYS A 38 12.61 12.21 16.14
C LYS A 38 13.82 12.43 15.23
N ARG A 39 13.66 13.16 14.11
CA ARG A 39 14.74 13.51 13.18
C ARG A 39 15.63 14.58 13.83
N PRO A 40 16.97 14.39 13.90
CA PRO A 40 17.87 15.34 14.55
C PRO A 40 17.70 16.80 14.09
N GLN A 41 17.49 17.00 12.79
CA GLN A 41 17.33 18.30 12.15
C GLN A 41 16.05 19.05 12.57
N LEU A 42 15.04 18.33 13.08
CA LEU A 42 13.72 18.88 13.42
C LEU A 42 13.49 18.98 14.93
N LYS A 43 14.53 18.74 15.76
CA LYS A 43 14.42 18.87 17.22
C LYS A 43 14.13 20.30 17.69
N SER A 44 14.43 21.30 16.88
CA SER A 44 14.12 22.71 17.13
C SER A 44 12.93 23.19 16.32
N ALA A 45 12.09 22.27 15.79
CA ALA A 45 10.93 22.65 15.02
C ALA A 45 9.99 23.53 15.85
N ILE A 46 9.52 24.61 15.27
CA ILE A 46 8.54 25.51 15.90
C ILE A 46 7.24 25.47 15.11
N SER A 47 6.15 25.85 15.76
CA SER A 47 4.88 26.03 15.05
C SER A 47 4.94 27.23 14.12
N ILE A 48 4.17 27.17 13.04
CA ILE A 48 4.15 28.20 12.00
C ILE A 48 3.77 29.58 12.57
N THR A 49 2.83 29.66 13.52
CA THR A 49 2.47 30.93 14.18
C THR A 49 3.66 31.59 14.89
N ASN A 50 4.63 30.81 15.38
CA ASN A 50 5.79 31.32 16.11
C ASN A 50 6.92 31.80 15.20
N LEU A 51 6.85 31.59 13.87
CA LEU A 51 7.87 32.05 12.92
C LEU A 51 8.11 33.56 13.00
N LYS A 52 7.06 34.34 13.28
CA LYS A 52 7.16 35.80 13.44
C LYS A 52 8.13 36.23 14.55
N ARG A 53 8.36 35.37 15.56
CA ARG A 53 9.21 35.63 16.72
C ARG A 53 10.69 35.31 16.48
N VAL A 54 11.01 34.60 15.40
CA VAL A 54 12.35 34.10 15.09
C VAL A 54 12.85 34.59 13.73
N ARG A 55 12.28 35.69 13.21
CA ARG A 55 12.65 36.26 11.90
C ARG A 55 14.11 36.69 11.80
N ASP A 56 14.74 37.03 12.92
CA ASP A 56 16.15 37.41 12.97
C ASP A 56 17.11 36.20 13.03
N GLN A 57 16.57 34.98 13.15
CA GLN A 57 17.37 33.77 13.11
C GLN A 57 17.81 33.46 11.68
N LYS A 58 19.02 32.91 11.53
CA LYS A 58 19.56 32.52 10.22
C LYS A 58 18.82 31.33 9.62
N GLU A 59 18.25 30.48 10.47
CA GLU A 59 17.63 29.22 10.08
C GLU A 59 16.53 28.85 11.07
N VAL A 60 15.46 28.26 10.55
CA VAL A 60 14.31 27.76 11.31
C VAL A 60 13.97 26.35 10.83
N ALA A 61 13.36 25.56 11.72
CA ALA A 61 12.78 24.26 11.39
C ALA A 61 11.27 24.32 11.60
N VAL A 62 10.49 23.74 10.68
CA VAL A 62 9.03 23.63 10.79
C VAL A 62 8.58 22.24 10.31
N ILE A 63 7.45 21.78 10.83
CA ILE A 63 6.78 20.56 10.36
C ILE A 63 5.36 20.94 9.97
N GLY A 64 4.95 20.57 8.76
CA GLY A 64 3.65 20.91 8.22
C GLY A 64 3.17 19.92 7.17
N MET A 65 1.88 19.98 6.87
CA MET A 65 1.24 19.30 5.77
C MET A 65 1.30 20.16 4.51
N VAL A 66 1.60 19.57 3.36
CA VAL A 66 1.64 20.26 2.07
C VAL A 66 0.22 20.47 1.58
N GLN A 67 -0.26 21.71 1.56
CA GLN A 67 -1.60 22.03 1.09
C GLN A 67 -1.66 22.16 -0.43
N THR A 68 -0.68 22.85 -1.02
CA THR A 68 -0.58 23.02 -2.48
C THR A 68 0.86 22.99 -2.95
N ILE A 69 1.06 22.53 -4.19
CA ILE A 69 2.37 22.56 -4.88
C ILE A 69 2.25 23.38 -6.16
N SER A 70 2.91 24.53 -6.21
CA SER A 70 2.97 25.40 -7.39
C SER A 70 4.37 25.35 -8.04
N PRO A 71 4.56 24.63 -9.16
CA PRO A 71 5.85 24.54 -9.82
C PRO A 71 6.20 25.81 -10.62
N PHE A 72 7.48 26.17 -10.63
CA PHE A 72 8.06 27.20 -11.49
C PHE A 72 8.71 26.59 -12.73
N LYS A 73 8.92 27.41 -13.77
CA LYS A 73 9.58 27.00 -15.03
C LYS A 73 11.03 26.57 -14.86
N ASP A 74 11.70 27.04 -13.81
CA ASP A 74 13.10 26.71 -13.51
C ASP A 74 13.26 25.52 -12.53
N GLY A 75 12.19 24.74 -12.36
CA GLY A 75 12.15 23.53 -11.53
C GLY A 75 11.95 23.78 -10.04
N ARG A 76 12.00 25.04 -9.57
CA ARG A 76 11.64 25.36 -8.17
C ARG A 76 10.17 25.07 -7.93
N LYS A 77 9.77 24.88 -6.67
CA LYS A 77 8.38 24.73 -6.26
C LYS A 77 8.06 25.72 -5.13
N MET A 78 6.92 26.39 -5.22
CA MET A 78 6.31 27.06 -4.07
C MET A 78 5.34 26.07 -3.41
N LEU A 79 5.51 25.85 -2.12
CA LEU A 79 4.56 25.09 -1.31
C LEU A 79 3.77 26.06 -0.44
N GLU A 80 2.48 25.80 -0.26
CA GLU A 80 1.77 26.26 0.93
C GLU A 80 1.83 25.13 1.97
N LEU A 81 2.48 25.41 3.10
CA LEU A 81 2.68 24.45 4.18
C LEU A 81 1.82 24.84 5.38
N GLU A 82 1.03 23.91 5.90
CA GLU A 82 0.06 24.14 6.98
C GLU A 82 0.37 23.29 8.22
N ASP A 83 0.22 23.88 9.40
CA ASP A 83 0.14 23.18 10.69
C ASP A 83 -1.13 23.64 11.44
N PRO A 84 -1.50 23.00 12.57
CA PRO A 84 -2.71 23.39 13.31
C PRO A 84 -2.72 24.84 13.83
N THR A 85 -1.63 25.59 13.68
CA THR A 85 -1.50 26.98 14.10
C THR A 85 -1.58 27.96 12.94
N GLY A 86 -1.38 27.54 11.69
CA GLY A 86 -1.49 28.39 10.50
C GLY A 86 -0.71 27.87 9.30
N SER A 87 -0.62 28.68 8.24
CA SER A 87 0.10 28.35 7.01
C SER A 87 1.28 29.30 6.72
N ILE A 88 2.25 28.80 5.95
CA ILE A 88 3.42 29.55 5.49
C ILE A 88 3.82 29.10 4.08
N ASN A 89 4.28 30.04 3.26
CA ASN A 89 4.88 29.70 1.97
C ASN A 89 6.29 29.13 2.15
N VAL A 90 6.66 28.14 1.35
CA VAL A 90 8.00 27.57 1.33
C VAL A 90 8.50 27.50 -0.11
N LEU A 91 9.63 28.15 -0.40
CA LEU A 91 10.30 28.00 -1.68
C LEU A 91 11.29 26.83 -1.61
N ILE A 92 11.06 25.80 -2.43
CA ILE A 92 11.90 24.61 -2.56
C ILE A 92 12.71 24.70 -3.86
N PRO A 93 14.05 24.81 -3.78
CA PRO A 93 14.93 24.62 -4.93
C PRO A 93 14.83 23.21 -5.52
N HIS A 94 14.92 23.07 -6.84
CA HIS A 94 14.89 21.76 -7.51
C HIS A 94 16.03 20.83 -7.08
N ALA A 95 17.16 21.42 -6.66
CA ALA A 95 18.36 20.67 -6.27
C ALA A 95 18.22 20.00 -4.89
N ILE A 96 17.19 20.32 -4.11
CA ILE A 96 16.95 19.65 -2.82
C ILE A 96 16.54 18.20 -3.08
N PRO A 97 17.24 17.21 -2.49
CA PRO A 97 16.88 15.81 -2.66
C PRO A 97 15.43 15.51 -2.26
N GLY A 98 14.68 14.87 -3.17
CA GLY A 98 13.28 14.52 -2.99
C GLY A 98 12.28 15.65 -3.27
N ALA A 99 12.74 16.82 -3.73
CA ALA A 99 11.84 17.90 -4.14
C ALA A 99 10.90 17.47 -5.29
N ASP A 100 11.37 16.61 -6.19
CA ASP A 100 10.63 16.01 -7.30
C ASP A 100 9.63 14.91 -6.86
N GLU A 101 9.79 14.38 -5.65
CA GLU A 101 8.95 13.33 -5.07
C GLU A 101 7.81 13.88 -4.19
N LEU A 102 7.72 15.20 -4.03
CA LEU A 102 6.67 15.86 -3.24
C LEU A 102 5.28 15.70 -3.86
N VAL A 103 4.30 15.43 -3.01
CA VAL A 103 2.87 15.35 -3.33
C VAL A 103 2.06 16.20 -2.34
N GLU A 104 0.82 16.53 -2.70
CA GLU A 104 -0.10 17.21 -1.79
C GLU A 104 -0.52 16.29 -0.64
N ASP A 105 -0.96 16.88 0.47
CA ASP A 105 -1.47 16.26 1.69
C ASP A 105 -0.49 15.40 2.50
N GLU A 106 0.79 15.33 2.10
CA GLU A 106 1.84 14.69 2.88
C GLU A 106 2.39 15.61 3.97
N VAL A 107 2.92 15.02 5.05
CA VAL A 107 3.51 15.77 6.17
C VAL A 107 5.03 15.71 6.09
N ILE A 108 5.66 16.87 6.04
CA ILE A 108 7.10 17.03 5.84
C ILE A 108 7.70 17.97 6.89
N GLY A 109 9.00 17.84 7.10
CA GLY A 109 9.82 18.82 7.80
C GLY A 109 10.60 19.68 6.81
N ILE A 110 10.72 20.96 7.11
CA ILE A 110 11.52 21.92 6.36
C ILE A 110 12.51 22.56 7.32
N VAL A 111 13.77 22.65 6.89
CA VAL A 111 14.79 23.49 7.50
C VAL A 111 15.22 24.54 6.49
N GLY A 112 15.24 25.81 6.87
CA GLY A 112 15.53 26.90 5.94
C GLY A 112 15.62 28.28 6.55
N GLY A 113 16.00 29.25 5.74
CA GLY A 113 16.09 30.65 6.15
C GLY A 113 14.71 31.33 6.20
N PRO A 114 14.33 31.99 7.31
CA PRO A 114 13.06 32.70 7.39
C PRO A 114 13.12 34.02 6.60
N GLY A 115 12.15 34.22 5.70
CA GLY A 115 11.81 35.50 5.10
C GLY A 115 10.63 36.17 5.81
N ARG A 116 10.07 37.24 5.22
CA ARG A 116 8.93 37.96 5.81
C ARG A 116 7.71 37.06 5.98
N ASP A 117 7.28 36.41 4.90
CA ASP A 117 6.09 35.55 4.83
C ASP A 117 6.37 34.27 4.02
N ILE A 118 7.64 33.83 4.03
CA ILE A 118 8.14 32.68 3.26
C ILE A 118 9.33 32.04 3.99
N ILE A 119 9.55 30.74 3.81
CA ILE A 119 10.81 30.05 4.17
C ILE A 119 11.55 29.68 2.89
N PHE A 120 12.84 29.99 2.82
CA PHE A 120 13.72 29.50 1.76
C PHE A 120 14.33 28.19 2.24
N ALA A 121 13.86 27.08 1.70
CA ALA A 121 14.29 25.77 2.17
C ALA A 121 15.76 25.50 1.82
N ASN A 122 16.48 24.98 2.81
CA ASN A 122 17.81 24.41 2.68
C ASN A 122 17.72 22.87 2.65
N GLU A 123 16.83 22.31 3.48
CA GLU A 123 16.61 20.86 3.58
C GLU A 123 15.11 20.52 3.59
N LEU A 124 14.77 19.42 2.91
CA LEU A 124 13.47 18.77 2.93
C LEU A 124 13.61 17.43 3.64
N ILE A 125 12.73 17.16 4.60
CA ILE A 125 12.82 15.98 5.46
C ILE A 125 11.48 15.24 5.44
N PHE A 126 11.50 14.00 4.95
CA PHE A 126 10.37 13.09 5.02
C PHE A 126 10.37 12.30 6.35
N PRO A 127 9.22 11.77 6.79
CA PRO A 127 9.14 10.90 7.97
C PRO A 127 10.11 9.72 7.88
N GLU A 128 10.14 9.06 6.72
CA GLU A 128 11.13 8.08 6.29
C GLU A 128 11.21 6.80 7.17
N VAL A 129 11.79 5.73 6.63
CA VAL A 129 12.12 4.50 7.39
C VAL A 129 13.59 4.50 7.84
N PRO A 130 13.94 3.90 8.99
CA PRO A 130 15.35 3.77 9.41
C PRO A 130 16.19 3.02 8.38
N THR A 131 17.51 3.20 8.37
CA THR A 131 18.41 2.50 7.45
C THR A 131 18.87 1.14 7.95
N ASN A 132 18.68 0.84 9.24
CA ASN A 132 19.18 -0.33 9.95
C ASN A 132 18.07 -1.34 10.27
N ASN A 133 17.10 -1.56 9.36
CA ASN A 133 16.11 -2.61 9.56
C ASN A 133 16.77 -3.96 9.24
N GLU A 134 17.09 -4.73 10.27
CA GLU A 134 17.66 -6.06 10.13
C GLU A 134 16.55 -7.11 9.94
N TRP A 135 16.85 -8.17 9.19
CA TRP A 135 15.94 -9.30 9.08
C TRP A 135 15.92 -10.06 10.41
N PRO A 136 14.76 -10.47 10.94
CA PRO A 136 14.66 -11.07 12.27
C PRO A 136 15.24 -12.49 12.35
N SER A 137 15.55 -13.12 11.20
CA SER A 137 16.15 -14.45 11.08
C SER A 137 15.55 -15.51 12.01
N PRO A 138 14.23 -15.74 11.93
CA PRO A 138 13.57 -16.74 12.77
C PRO A 138 14.11 -18.14 12.50
N GLN A 139 14.10 -18.98 13.52
CA GLN A 139 14.52 -20.38 13.42
C GLN A 139 13.39 -21.22 12.80
N THR A 140 13.25 -21.13 11.49
CA THR A 140 12.21 -21.80 10.70
C THR A 140 12.75 -22.27 9.36
N ASN A 141 12.03 -23.21 8.73
CA ASN A 141 12.23 -23.59 7.33
C ASN A 141 10.97 -23.29 6.50
N SER A 142 10.03 -22.53 7.06
CA SER A 142 8.76 -22.18 6.42
C SER A 142 8.97 -21.15 5.32
N LYS A 143 8.26 -21.35 4.21
CA LYS A 143 8.13 -20.38 3.12
C LYS A 143 6.71 -19.83 3.05
N VAL A 144 6.59 -18.69 2.39
CA VAL A 144 5.33 -17.99 2.13
C VAL A 144 5.20 -17.68 0.64
N ALA A 145 4.00 -17.87 0.09
CA ALA A 145 3.64 -17.44 -1.27
C ALA A 145 2.80 -16.16 -1.20
N PHE A 146 3.07 -15.22 -2.10
CA PHE A 146 2.37 -13.95 -2.24
C PHE A 146 1.66 -13.91 -3.60
N ILE A 147 0.33 -13.86 -3.57
CA ILE A 147 -0.55 -13.78 -4.74
C ILE A 147 -1.55 -12.64 -4.56
N ALA A 148 -2.11 -12.10 -5.63
CA ALA A 148 -3.14 -11.07 -5.58
C ALA A 148 -3.98 -11.12 -6.86
N ASP A 149 -5.03 -10.30 -6.91
CA ASP A 149 -5.77 -9.99 -8.13
C ASP A 149 -6.23 -11.29 -8.82
N ILE A 150 -7.00 -12.09 -8.07
CA ILE A 150 -7.56 -13.36 -8.56
C ILE A 150 -8.61 -13.06 -9.63
N HIS A 151 -9.47 -12.05 -9.40
CA HIS A 151 -10.56 -11.68 -10.31
C HIS A 151 -11.46 -12.88 -10.67
N ALA A 152 -11.80 -13.70 -9.67
CA ALA A 152 -12.71 -14.83 -9.85
C ALA A 152 -14.09 -14.32 -10.31
N GLY A 153 -14.61 -14.88 -11.41
CA GLY A 153 -15.84 -14.40 -12.05
C GLY A 153 -15.61 -13.64 -13.36
N SER A 154 -14.38 -13.21 -13.64
CA SER A 154 -14.00 -12.57 -14.90
C SER A 154 -13.88 -13.59 -16.04
N LYS A 155 -14.27 -13.22 -17.27
CA LYS A 155 -13.92 -13.98 -18.50
C LYS A 155 -12.42 -14.03 -18.78
N LYS A 156 -11.65 -13.15 -18.13
CA LYS A 156 -10.19 -13.07 -18.23
C LYS A 156 -9.46 -13.83 -17.12
N PHE A 157 -10.18 -14.46 -16.19
CA PHE A 157 -9.57 -15.32 -15.19
C PHE A 157 -8.87 -16.52 -15.87
N ASN A 158 -7.57 -16.67 -15.61
CA ASN A 158 -6.77 -17.75 -16.16
C ASN A 158 -6.81 -18.97 -15.22
N SER A 159 -7.77 -19.86 -15.46
CA SER A 159 -7.96 -21.08 -14.67
C SER A 159 -6.77 -22.04 -14.75
N GLU A 160 -6.09 -22.13 -15.89
CA GLU A 160 -4.90 -23.00 -16.04
C GLU A 160 -3.75 -22.52 -15.14
N THR A 161 -3.53 -21.20 -15.08
CA THR A 161 -2.56 -20.59 -14.17
C THR A 161 -2.91 -20.87 -12.71
N TRP A 162 -4.21 -20.77 -12.36
CA TRP A 162 -4.69 -21.13 -11.03
C TRP A 162 -4.43 -22.59 -10.69
N ASP A 163 -4.79 -23.51 -11.57
CA ASP A 163 -4.61 -24.95 -11.37
C ASP A 163 -3.12 -25.30 -11.19
N ASN A 164 -2.24 -24.69 -11.99
CA ASN A 164 -0.79 -24.83 -11.87
C ASN A 164 -0.26 -24.30 -10.52
N PHE A 165 -0.76 -23.16 -10.06
CA PHE A 165 -0.43 -22.62 -8.74
C PHE A 165 -0.89 -23.56 -7.61
N VAL A 166 -2.13 -24.08 -7.69
CA VAL A 166 -2.68 -25.02 -6.71
C VAL A 166 -1.85 -26.30 -6.66
N LEU A 167 -1.51 -26.88 -7.81
CA LEU A 167 -0.66 -28.06 -7.90
C LEU A 167 0.70 -27.82 -7.24
N TRP A 168 1.33 -26.68 -7.55
CA TRP A 168 2.62 -26.31 -7.00
C TRP A 168 2.56 -26.11 -5.47
N VAL A 169 1.62 -25.32 -4.95
CA VAL A 169 1.56 -25.01 -3.52
C VAL A 169 1.20 -26.25 -2.70
N ASN A 170 0.33 -27.12 -3.22
CA ASN A 170 -0.05 -28.36 -2.55
C ASN A 170 1.09 -29.38 -2.51
N GLY A 171 1.94 -29.41 -3.54
CA GLY A 171 3.14 -30.26 -3.60
C GLY A 171 4.31 -29.78 -2.73
N ARG A 172 4.23 -28.58 -2.15
CA ARG A 172 5.33 -27.92 -1.43
C ARG A 172 5.08 -27.89 0.09
N PRO A 173 5.59 -28.85 0.88
CA PRO A 173 5.36 -28.90 2.32
C PRO A 173 6.07 -27.78 3.10
N ASP A 174 7.11 -27.19 2.51
CA ASP A 174 7.85 -26.04 3.05
C ASP A 174 7.05 -24.74 2.96
N ILE A 175 6.15 -24.59 1.98
CA ILE A 175 5.22 -23.46 1.94
C ILE A 175 4.14 -23.69 2.99
N LYS A 176 4.11 -22.85 4.04
CA LYS A 176 3.12 -22.90 5.12
C LYS A 176 2.05 -21.82 5.01
N TYR A 177 2.35 -20.73 4.32
CA TYR A 177 1.51 -19.54 4.26
C TYR A 177 1.24 -19.13 2.81
N VAL A 178 0.02 -18.70 2.53
CA VAL A 178 -0.36 -18.04 1.28
C VAL A 178 -1.04 -16.73 1.63
N LEU A 179 -0.48 -15.62 1.16
CA LEU A 179 -1.01 -14.27 1.37
C LEU A 179 -1.66 -13.81 0.08
N ILE A 180 -2.93 -13.38 0.18
CA ILE A 180 -3.75 -12.97 -0.96
C ILE A 180 -4.07 -11.47 -0.83
N GLY A 181 -3.54 -10.68 -1.76
CA GLY A 181 -3.51 -9.22 -1.74
C GLY A 181 -4.66 -8.52 -2.46
N GLY A 182 -5.91 -8.85 -2.15
CA GLY A 182 -7.09 -8.16 -2.69
C GLY A 182 -7.49 -8.56 -4.12
N ASP A 183 -8.60 -7.97 -4.56
CA ASP A 183 -9.30 -8.24 -5.81
C ASP A 183 -9.52 -9.74 -6.03
N LEU A 184 -10.25 -10.32 -5.08
CA LEU A 184 -10.52 -11.76 -5.03
C LEU A 184 -11.52 -12.17 -6.11
N VAL A 185 -12.51 -11.31 -6.35
CA VAL A 185 -13.51 -11.43 -7.41
C VAL A 185 -13.42 -10.24 -8.37
N ASP A 186 -14.05 -10.35 -9.54
CA ASP A 186 -14.06 -9.24 -10.53
C ASP A 186 -15.08 -8.15 -10.14
N GLY A 187 -16.09 -8.51 -9.32
CA GLY A 187 -17.07 -7.59 -8.76
C GLY A 187 -18.12 -7.14 -9.78
N ILE A 188 -19.19 -6.51 -9.30
CA ILE A 188 -20.34 -6.14 -10.15
C ILE A 188 -20.56 -4.62 -10.17
N GLY A 189 -20.57 -4.05 -11.37
CA GLY A 189 -20.94 -2.65 -11.60
C GLY A 189 -19.88 -1.62 -11.22
N LEU A 190 -18.60 -2.00 -11.26
CA LEU A 190 -17.46 -1.16 -10.86
C LEU A 190 -17.10 -0.12 -11.91
N TYR A 191 -17.22 -0.47 -13.19
CA TYR A 191 -16.98 0.44 -14.31
C TYR A 191 -17.92 0.18 -15.48
N LYS A 192 -18.05 1.19 -16.35
CA LYS A 192 -18.96 1.13 -17.50
C LYS A 192 -18.51 0.05 -18.49
N GLY A 193 -19.41 -0.87 -18.84
CA GLY A 193 -19.17 -1.95 -19.80
C GLY A 193 -18.58 -3.21 -19.17
N GLN A 194 -18.44 -3.27 -17.84
CA GLN A 194 -17.93 -4.44 -17.13
C GLN A 194 -18.79 -5.69 -17.37
N GLU A 195 -20.10 -5.53 -17.56
CA GLU A 195 -21.05 -6.62 -17.80
C GLU A 195 -20.68 -7.50 -19.01
N GLU A 196 -19.95 -6.96 -19.99
CA GLU A 196 -19.47 -7.71 -21.15
C GLU A 196 -18.26 -8.61 -20.81
N GLU A 197 -17.53 -8.29 -19.74
CA GLU A 197 -16.30 -8.94 -19.28
C GLU A 197 -16.54 -9.99 -18.19
N LEU A 198 -17.73 -10.01 -17.57
CA LEU A 198 -18.11 -10.97 -16.52
C LEU A 198 -18.55 -12.32 -17.09
N GLU A 199 -18.04 -13.40 -16.49
CA GLU A 199 -18.51 -14.78 -16.66
C GLU A 199 -19.57 -15.12 -15.59
N VAL A 200 -19.43 -14.54 -14.39
CA VAL A 200 -20.35 -14.68 -13.26
C VAL A 200 -20.93 -13.30 -12.93
N ASP A 201 -22.26 -13.16 -12.90
CA ASP A 201 -22.96 -11.87 -12.95
C ASP A 201 -23.51 -11.37 -11.60
N THR A 202 -23.22 -12.07 -10.51
CA THR A 202 -23.59 -11.68 -9.15
C THR A 202 -22.43 -11.88 -8.18
N VAL A 203 -22.29 -10.95 -7.22
CA VAL A 203 -21.23 -10.99 -6.20
C VAL A 203 -21.30 -12.28 -5.39
N GLU A 204 -22.50 -12.73 -5.03
CA GLU A 204 -22.70 -13.96 -4.27
C GLU A 204 -22.17 -15.18 -5.04
N ALA A 205 -22.46 -15.27 -6.34
CA ALA A 205 -21.98 -16.37 -7.17
C ALA A 205 -20.46 -16.29 -7.41
N GLU A 206 -19.88 -15.09 -7.53
CA GLU A 206 -18.43 -14.93 -7.61
C GLU A 206 -17.74 -15.42 -6.33
N PHE A 207 -18.29 -15.13 -5.16
CA PHE A 207 -17.74 -15.59 -3.88
C PHE A 207 -17.94 -17.10 -3.66
N ASP A 208 -19.03 -17.69 -4.13
CA ASP A 208 -19.21 -19.14 -4.14
C ASP A 208 -18.16 -19.81 -5.05
N TYR A 209 -17.91 -19.23 -6.23
CA TYR A 209 -16.87 -19.71 -7.14
C TYR A 209 -15.47 -19.56 -6.52
N LEU A 210 -15.14 -18.39 -5.97
CA LEU A 210 -13.90 -18.15 -5.25
C LEU A 210 -13.71 -19.14 -4.10
N ALA A 211 -14.75 -19.42 -3.33
CA ALA A 211 -14.69 -20.40 -2.24
C ALA A 211 -14.35 -21.81 -2.76
N SER A 212 -14.89 -22.19 -3.93
CA SER A 212 -14.55 -23.45 -4.60
C SER A 212 -13.08 -23.49 -5.01
N LEU A 213 -12.53 -22.40 -5.57
CA LEU A 213 -11.12 -22.28 -5.95
C LEU A 213 -10.21 -22.41 -4.72
N ILE A 214 -10.48 -21.61 -3.68
CA ILE A 214 -9.71 -21.60 -2.43
C ILE A 214 -9.74 -22.98 -1.75
N SER A 215 -10.84 -23.72 -1.86
CA SER A 215 -10.95 -25.06 -1.28
C SER A 215 -10.01 -26.12 -1.89
N GLN A 216 -9.46 -25.85 -3.07
CA GLN A 216 -8.48 -26.71 -3.74
C GLN A 216 -7.09 -26.62 -3.08
N ILE A 217 -6.80 -25.55 -2.33
CA ILE A 217 -5.55 -25.41 -1.58
C ILE A 217 -5.65 -26.23 -0.29
N ASN A 218 -4.63 -27.05 -0.04
CA ASN A 218 -4.61 -27.98 1.09
C ASN A 218 -4.75 -27.26 2.44
N ARG A 219 -5.44 -27.92 3.38
CA ARG A 219 -5.76 -27.38 4.71
C ARG A 219 -4.56 -27.18 5.63
N ASP A 220 -3.40 -27.74 5.30
CA ASP A 220 -2.14 -27.51 6.03
C ASP A 220 -1.57 -26.11 5.74
N LYS A 221 -2.01 -25.44 4.66
CA LYS A 221 -1.63 -24.07 4.32
C LYS A 221 -2.50 -23.08 5.08
N GLN A 222 -1.88 -22.09 5.72
CA GLN A 222 -2.59 -20.97 6.33
C GLN A 222 -2.76 -19.85 5.30
N LEU A 223 -4.01 -19.51 4.98
CA LEU A 223 -4.35 -18.48 4.02
C LEU A 223 -4.70 -17.19 4.76
N ILE A 224 -4.08 -16.09 4.37
CA ILE A 224 -4.33 -14.74 4.89
C ILE A 224 -4.76 -13.88 3.72
N ILE A 225 -5.97 -13.35 3.80
CA ILE A 225 -6.65 -12.73 2.66
C ILE A 225 -7.11 -11.34 3.08
N ILE A 226 -6.77 -10.32 2.29
CA ILE A 226 -7.31 -8.96 2.41
C ILE A 226 -8.21 -8.64 1.20
N PRO A 227 -9.18 -7.72 1.32
CA PRO A 227 -9.98 -7.26 0.18
C PRO A 227 -9.19 -6.29 -0.72
N GLY A 228 -9.64 -6.12 -1.95
CA GLY A 228 -9.27 -5.03 -2.86
C GLY A 228 -10.44 -4.11 -3.20
N ASN A 229 -10.31 -3.32 -4.27
CA ASN A 229 -11.37 -2.41 -4.71
C ASN A 229 -12.47 -3.06 -5.55
N HIS A 230 -12.26 -4.27 -6.07
CA HIS A 230 -13.31 -5.04 -6.75
C HIS A 230 -14.22 -5.81 -5.79
N ASP A 231 -13.73 -6.07 -4.59
CA ASP A 231 -14.44 -6.86 -3.59
C ASP A 231 -15.59 -6.07 -2.92
N PRO A 232 -16.66 -6.75 -2.46
CA PRO A 232 -17.88 -6.13 -1.92
C PRO A 232 -17.67 -5.58 -0.50
N THR A 233 -16.86 -4.54 -0.42
CA THR A 233 -16.56 -3.78 0.79
C THR A 233 -16.91 -2.30 0.58
N ASN A 234 -16.50 -1.42 1.49
CA ASN A 234 -16.62 0.00 1.27
C ASN A 234 -15.68 0.49 0.15
N ASP A 235 -16.17 1.38 -0.70
CA ASP A 235 -15.41 2.02 -1.80
C ASP A 235 -14.45 3.12 -1.28
N SER A 236 -13.81 2.89 -0.14
CA SER A 236 -12.91 3.84 0.50
C SER A 236 -11.90 3.11 1.38
N GLU A 237 -10.71 3.65 1.54
CA GLU A 237 -9.68 3.10 2.42
C GLU A 237 -9.74 3.73 3.82
N PRO A 238 -9.52 2.95 4.90
CA PRO A 238 -9.32 1.50 4.93
C PRO A 238 -10.60 0.70 4.64
N ARG A 239 -10.44 -0.50 4.06
CA ARG A 239 -11.53 -1.44 3.80
C ARG A 239 -11.64 -2.46 4.92
N GLN A 240 -12.88 -2.76 5.30
CA GLN A 240 -13.18 -3.81 6.27
C GLN A 240 -12.95 -5.20 5.66
N PRO A 241 -12.74 -6.25 6.46
CA PRO A 241 -12.78 -7.62 5.94
C PRO A 241 -14.09 -7.87 5.18
N ILE A 242 -14.06 -8.74 4.16
CA ILE A 242 -15.25 -9.09 3.37
C ILE A 242 -16.41 -9.42 4.29
N PRO A 243 -17.60 -8.82 4.10
CA PRO A 243 -18.79 -9.13 4.89
C PRO A 243 -19.11 -10.63 4.88
N ARG A 244 -19.56 -11.14 6.03
CA ARG A 244 -19.88 -12.57 6.21
C ARG A 244 -21.02 -13.05 5.32
N GLU A 245 -21.87 -12.14 4.85
CA GLU A 245 -22.98 -12.47 3.94
C GLU A 245 -22.48 -12.98 2.58
N PHE A 246 -21.39 -12.41 2.05
CA PHE A 246 -20.77 -12.85 0.79
C PHE A 246 -19.76 -13.98 1.01
N ALA A 247 -18.87 -13.84 2.00
CA ALA A 247 -17.74 -14.76 2.18
C ALA A 247 -17.98 -15.88 3.20
N LYS A 248 -19.24 -16.27 3.49
CA LYS A 248 -19.56 -17.27 4.50
C LYS A 248 -18.77 -18.59 4.34
N PRO A 249 -18.65 -19.18 3.14
CA PRO A 249 -17.90 -20.42 2.96
C PRO A 249 -16.41 -20.26 3.32
N LEU A 250 -15.80 -19.12 2.99
CA LEU A 250 -14.40 -18.81 3.34
C LEU A 250 -14.21 -18.70 4.87
N TYR A 251 -15.13 -18.04 5.58
CA TYR A 251 -15.08 -17.93 7.04
C TYR A 251 -15.23 -19.27 7.78
N GLN A 252 -15.83 -20.28 7.15
CA GLN A 252 -15.96 -21.63 7.72
C GLN A 252 -14.69 -22.46 7.58
N GLN A 253 -13.74 -22.01 6.76
CA GLN A 253 -12.45 -22.67 6.59
C GLN A 253 -11.50 -22.32 7.73
N SER A 254 -11.13 -23.31 8.55
CA SER A 254 -10.31 -23.10 9.76
C SER A 254 -8.88 -22.60 9.49
N ASN A 255 -8.39 -22.79 8.26
CA ASN A 255 -7.08 -22.36 7.80
C ASN A 255 -7.12 -21.02 7.02
N VAL A 256 -8.29 -20.39 6.87
CA VAL A 256 -8.45 -19.11 6.17
C VAL A 256 -8.69 -17.99 7.18
N ARG A 257 -8.01 -16.86 6.99
CA ARG A 257 -8.21 -15.63 7.76
C ARG A 257 -8.46 -14.46 6.81
N LEU A 258 -9.68 -13.94 6.85
CA LEU A 258 -10.06 -12.70 6.18
C LEU A 258 -9.75 -11.51 7.10
N LEU A 259 -8.93 -10.58 6.61
CA LEU A 259 -8.47 -9.39 7.31
C LEU A 259 -8.90 -8.12 6.56
N SER A 260 -8.68 -6.96 7.17
CA SER A 260 -8.91 -5.65 6.54
C SER A 260 -7.80 -5.32 5.55
N ASP A 261 -8.08 -4.35 4.67
CA ASP A 261 -7.07 -3.67 3.86
C ASP A 261 -6.89 -2.23 4.37
N PRO A 262 -5.71 -1.83 4.87
CA PRO A 262 -4.53 -2.66 5.10
C PRO A 262 -4.65 -3.53 6.37
N SER A 263 -3.69 -4.45 6.57
CA SER A 263 -3.48 -5.17 7.82
C SER A 263 -2.01 -5.55 8.04
N MET A 264 -1.63 -5.84 9.29
CA MET A 264 -0.28 -6.28 9.65
C MET A 264 -0.35 -7.62 10.36
N VAL A 265 0.42 -8.58 9.89
CA VAL A 265 0.55 -9.91 10.52
C VAL A 265 2.01 -10.20 10.87
N SER A 266 2.26 -11.11 11.81
CA SER A 266 3.56 -11.72 12.04
C SER A 266 3.47 -13.21 11.70
N LEU A 267 4.35 -13.68 10.83
CA LEU A 267 4.52 -15.08 10.50
C LEU A 267 5.83 -15.53 11.13
N GLU A 268 5.76 -16.31 12.20
CA GLU A 268 6.94 -16.85 12.88
C GLU A 268 7.99 -15.77 13.25
N GLY A 269 7.54 -14.57 13.61
CA GLY A 269 8.40 -13.43 13.97
C GLY A 269 8.68 -12.44 12.83
N VAL A 270 8.32 -12.76 11.58
CA VAL A 270 8.43 -11.85 10.43
C VAL A 270 7.15 -11.04 10.29
N SER A 271 7.21 -9.73 10.60
CA SER A 271 6.10 -8.81 10.35
C SER A 271 5.92 -8.44 8.87
N ILE A 272 4.69 -8.55 8.38
CA ILE A 272 4.28 -8.31 7.00
C ILE A 272 3.10 -7.34 6.98
N LEU A 273 3.27 -6.21 6.29
CA LEU A 273 2.21 -5.25 5.99
C LEU A 273 1.55 -5.65 4.68
N LEU A 274 0.27 -6.04 4.75
CA LEU A 274 -0.57 -6.29 3.60
C LEU A 274 -1.37 -5.02 3.29
N TYR A 275 -1.32 -4.60 2.04
CA TYR A 275 -2.09 -3.47 1.52
C TYR A 275 -2.41 -3.77 0.07
N HIS A 276 -3.67 -3.67 -0.36
CA HIS A 276 -4.02 -4.04 -1.73
C HIS A 276 -3.31 -3.13 -2.74
N GLY A 277 -3.36 -1.80 -2.55
CA GLY A 277 -2.59 -0.88 -3.36
C GLY A 277 -3.38 0.17 -4.14
N THR A 278 -4.70 0.32 -3.93
CA THR A 278 -5.54 1.21 -4.76
C THR A 278 -5.00 2.64 -4.87
N SER A 279 -4.40 3.19 -3.80
CA SER A 279 -3.81 4.53 -3.84
C SER A 279 -2.59 4.69 -4.77
N MET A 280 -1.96 3.59 -5.19
CA MET A 280 -0.70 3.61 -5.91
C MET A 280 -0.83 4.35 -7.24
N ASP A 281 -1.95 4.20 -7.95
CA ASP A 281 -2.21 4.92 -9.20
C ASP A 281 -2.16 6.44 -9.01
N GLY A 282 -2.75 6.93 -7.91
CA GLY A 282 -2.74 8.34 -7.55
C GLY A 282 -1.33 8.87 -7.28
N VAL A 283 -0.50 8.07 -6.61
CA VAL A 283 0.90 8.43 -6.31
C VAL A 283 1.75 8.39 -7.57
N ILE A 284 1.60 7.36 -8.41
CA ILE A 284 2.30 7.23 -9.70
C ILE A 284 1.96 8.42 -10.60
N ALA A 285 0.67 8.78 -10.68
CA ALA A 285 0.23 9.93 -11.47
C ALA A 285 0.84 11.25 -10.97
N SER A 286 1.09 11.37 -9.67
CA SER A 286 1.52 12.63 -9.03
C SER A 286 3.03 12.83 -8.97
N ILE A 287 3.84 11.79 -9.21
CA ILE A 287 5.30 11.85 -9.14
C ILE A 287 5.91 11.59 -10.51
N ASP A 288 6.40 12.65 -11.15
CA ASP A 288 6.92 12.60 -12.54
C ASP A 288 8.03 11.56 -12.73
N SER A 289 8.94 11.42 -11.75
CA SER A 289 10.12 10.55 -11.86
C SER A 289 9.81 9.05 -11.90
N ILE A 290 8.62 8.65 -11.44
CA ILE A 290 8.18 7.25 -11.44
C ILE A 290 6.98 7.00 -12.37
N ARG A 291 6.31 8.06 -12.87
CA ARG A 291 5.05 7.98 -13.63
C ARG A 291 5.09 6.97 -14.78
N SER A 292 6.19 6.96 -15.54
CA SER A 292 6.33 6.12 -16.74
C SER A 292 6.88 4.73 -16.49
N THR A 293 7.35 4.42 -15.27
CA THR A 293 8.05 3.15 -14.99
C THR A 293 7.45 2.37 -13.83
N ALA A 294 6.66 3.00 -12.95
CA ALA A 294 6.12 2.34 -11.77
C ALA A 294 5.10 1.24 -12.07
N TYR A 295 4.37 1.30 -13.19
CA TYR A 295 3.48 0.21 -13.60
C TYR A 295 4.23 -1.05 -14.01
N ASP A 296 5.47 -0.91 -14.52
CA ASP A 296 6.36 -2.04 -14.82
C ASP A 296 7.25 -2.40 -13.61
N GLN A 297 7.42 -1.45 -12.67
CA GLN A 297 8.29 -1.55 -11.50
C GLN A 297 7.59 -1.03 -10.22
N PRO A 298 6.56 -1.74 -9.72
CA PRO A 298 5.69 -1.26 -8.63
C PRO A 298 6.41 -1.01 -7.31
N TYR A 299 7.59 -1.60 -7.10
CA TYR A 299 8.42 -1.30 -5.93
C TYR A 299 8.83 0.18 -5.84
N GLN A 300 8.83 0.93 -6.95
CA GLN A 300 9.12 2.36 -6.94
C GLN A 300 8.06 3.15 -6.16
N VAL A 301 6.77 2.84 -6.33
CA VAL A 301 5.70 3.50 -5.57
C VAL A 301 5.62 2.96 -4.14
N GLN A 302 5.87 1.67 -3.91
CA GLN A 302 5.99 1.12 -2.54
C GLN A 302 7.06 1.85 -1.72
N ARG A 303 8.21 2.19 -2.36
CA ARG A 303 9.25 3.03 -1.77
C ARG A 303 8.73 4.41 -1.36
N GLN A 304 7.92 5.05 -2.22
CA GLN A 304 7.33 6.36 -1.91
C GLN A 304 6.39 6.29 -0.70
N LEU A 305 5.51 5.28 -0.64
CA LEU A 305 4.60 5.09 0.49
C LEU A 305 5.36 4.88 1.81
N LEU A 306 6.42 4.08 1.81
CA LEU A 306 7.29 3.89 2.98
C LEU A 306 8.05 5.16 3.37
N LYS A 307 8.61 5.87 2.40
CA LYS A 307 9.33 7.14 2.62
C LYS A 307 8.41 8.19 3.25
N LYS A 308 7.16 8.28 2.78
CA LYS A 308 6.13 9.18 3.32
C LYS A 308 5.47 8.65 4.60
N ARG A 309 5.72 7.37 4.94
CA ARG A 309 5.10 6.65 6.07
C ARG A 309 3.58 6.67 6.03
N HIS A 310 3.01 6.62 4.83
CA HIS A 310 1.58 6.72 4.62
C HIS A 310 1.16 5.95 3.36
N LEU A 311 0.12 5.11 3.47
CA LEU A 311 -0.33 4.22 2.39
C LEU A 311 -1.17 4.94 1.34
N SER A 312 -1.86 6.02 1.68
CA SER A 312 -2.76 6.76 0.76
C SER A 312 -2.62 8.28 0.95
N PRO A 313 -1.45 8.87 0.66
CA PRO A 313 -1.13 10.23 1.10
C PRO A 313 -1.98 11.31 0.43
N ILE A 314 -2.37 11.15 -0.83
CA ILE A 314 -2.98 12.22 -1.64
C ILE A 314 -4.51 12.15 -1.54
N PHE A 315 -5.13 13.20 -1.01
CA PHE A 315 -6.58 13.28 -0.93
C PHE A 315 -7.21 13.53 -2.31
N GLY A 316 -8.41 13.02 -2.54
CA GLY A 316 -9.14 13.19 -3.80
C GLY A 316 -8.62 12.35 -4.98
N LYS A 317 -7.41 11.78 -4.89
CA LYS A 317 -6.90 10.76 -5.84
C LYS A 317 -7.35 9.35 -5.47
N ASN A 318 -7.62 9.12 -4.20
CA ASN A 318 -8.23 7.91 -3.69
C ASN A 318 -9.27 8.28 -2.62
N ARG A 319 -10.29 7.43 -2.44
CA ARG A 319 -11.37 7.70 -1.49
C ARG A 319 -10.95 7.26 -0.09
N LEU A 320 -10.96 8.20 0.85
CA LEU A 320 -10.66 7.93 2.26
C LEU A 320 -11.96 7.82 3.04
N LEU A 321 -12.06 6.79 3.88
CA LEU A 321 -13.18 6.63 4.78
C LEU A 321 -13.11 7.73 5.86
N PRO A 322 -14.13 8.59 6.00
CA PRO A 322 -14.18 9.64 7.01
C PRO A 322 -13.99 9.08 8.43
N GLY A 323 -13.29 9.82 9.31
CA GLY A 323 -13.06 9.38 10.68
C GLY A 323 -12.18 10.31 11.51
N ASN A 324 -12.13 10.09 12.82
CA ASN A 324 -11.26 10.87 13.71
C ASN A 324 -9.80 10.40 13.76
N GLU A 325 -9.50 9.21 13.23
CA GLU A 325 -8.15 8.66 13.18
C GLU A 325 -7.78 8.29 11.74
N ASP A 326 -6.56 8.65 11.34
CA ASP A 326 -5.95 8.19 10.11
C ASP A 326 -5.29 6.83 10.34
N HIS A 327 -5.91 5.79 9.81
CA HIS A 327 -5.46 4.40 9.91
C HIS A 327 -4.50 3.97 8.79
N LEU A 328 -4.21 4.85 7.82
CA LEU A 328 -3.34 4.56 6.68
C LEU A 328 -1.89 5.01 6.91
N THR A 329 -1.63 5.62 8.07
CA THR A 329 -0.27 5.94 8.52
C THR A 329 0.50 4.66 8.90
N ILE A 330 1.71 4.51 8.37
CA ILE A 330 2.61 3.37 8.64
C ILE A 330 3.34 3.62 9.96
N LYS A 331 2.67 3.34 11.09
CA LYS A 331 3.23 3.55 12.45
C LYS A 331 4.42 2.63 12.74
N THR A 332 4.25 1.35 12.45
CA THR A 332 5.26 0.30 12.66
C THR A 332 5.91 -0.06 11.34
N ILE A 333 7.24 -0.14 11.32
CA ILE A 333 7.99 -0.55 10.12
C ILE A 333 7.86 -2.08 9.96
N PRO A 334 7.36 -2.57 8.82
CA PRO A 334 7.31 -4.01 8.56
C PRO A 334 8.67 -4.55 8.11
N HIS A 335 8.87 -5.86 8.19
CA HIS A 335 9.98 -6.51 7.48
C HIS A 335 9.64 -6.72 5.99
N VAL A 336 8.36 -6.90 5.66
CA VAL A 336 7.84 -7.06 4.29
C VAL A 336 6.66 -6.12 4.04
N PHE A 337 6.68 -5.39 2.93
CA PHE A 337 5.55 -4.63 2.43
C PHE A 337 5.01 -5.29 1.16
N PHE A 338 3.78 -5.79 1.23
CA PHE A 338 3.15 -6.59 0.19
C PHE A 338 1.94 -5.87 -0.43
N THR A 339 1.90 -5.80 -1.77
CA THR A 339 0.80 -5.22 -2.56
C THR A 339 0.35 -6.07 -3.75
N GLY A 340 -0.85 -5.79 -4.27
CA GLY A 340 -1.40 -6.27 -5.54
C GLY A 340 -1.70 -5.08 -6.46
N HIS A 341 -2.93 -4.99 -7.00
CA HIS A 341 -3.58 -3.88 -7.72
C HIS A 341 -2.94 -3.47 -9.06
N ILE A 342 -1.61 -3.37 -9.12
CA ILE A 342 -0.89 -2.99 -10.35
C ILE A 342 -0.83 -4.14 -11.36
N HIS A 343 -1.10 -5.38 -10.93
CA HIS A 343 -1.04 -6.62 -11.73
C HIS A 343 0.37 -6.94 -12.29
N THR A 344 1.40 -6.24 -11.83
CA THR A 344 2.80 -6.46 -12.21
C THR A 344 3.58 -6.98 -11.02
N VAL A 345 4.33 -8.06 -11.23
CA VAL A 345 5.23 -8.61 -10.21
C VAL A 345 6.43 -7.69 -9.99
N GLY A 346 6.75 -7.42 -8.73
CA GLY A 346 7.88 -6.59 -8.36
C GLY A 346 8.52 -7.07 -7.08
N MET A 347 9.86 -7.11 -7.06
CA MET A 347 10.63 -7.42 -5.86
C MET A 347 11.75 -6.42 -5.70
N SER A 348 11.92 -5.88 -4.49
CA SER A 348 13.04 -5.00 -4.18
C SER A 348 13.37 -5.04 -2.69
N ASN A 349 14.47 -4.38 -2.33
CA ASN A 349 14.86 -4.13 -0.94
C ASN A 349 14.99 -2.63 -0.74
N TYR A 350 14.27 -2.10 0.26
CA TYR A 350 14.41 -0.72 0.68
C TYR A 350 14.78 -0.64 2.15
N ARG A 351 16.06 -0.34 2.42
CA ARG A 351 16.61 -0.18 3.78
C ARG A 351 16.34 -1.39 4.67
N GLY A 352 16.45 -2.60 4.10
CA GLY A 352 16.21 -3.86 4.81
C GLY A 352 14.79 -4.40 4.68
N ILE A 353 13.82 -3.57 4.27
CA ILE A 353 12.42 -3.98 4.07
C ILE A 353 12.28 -4.63 2.70
N ARG A 354 11.65 -5.81 2.62
CA ARG A 354 11.31 -6.45 1.34
C ARG A 354 10.06 -5.80 0.75
N LEU A 355 10.17 -5.33 -0.47
CA LEU A 355 9.05 -4.78 -1.23
C LEU A 355 8.59 -5.86 -2.21
N ILE A 356 7.32 -6.27 -2.10
CA ILE A 356 6.75 -7.33 -2.92
C ILE A 356 5.45 -6.80 -3.53
N SER A 357 5.34 -6.82 -4.85
CA SER A 357 4.08 -6.68 -5.58
C SER A 357 3.82 -8.00 -6.28
N ALA A 358 2.63 -8.57 -6.11
CA ALA A 358 2.21 -9.75 -6.87
C ALA A 358 1.71 -9.36 -8.26
N GLY A 359 1.84 -10.28 -9.22
CA GLY A 359 1.06 -10.24 -10.45
C GLY A 359 -0.40 -10.64 -10.20
N SER A 360 -1.10 -11.02 -11.27
CA SER A 360 -2.53 -11.33 -11.24
C SER A 360 -2.83 -12.71 -11.84
N PHE A 361 -4.00 -13.28 -11.55
CA PHE A 361 -4.55 -14.42 -12.31
C PHE A 361 -5.42 -13.97 -13.50
N GLN A 362 -5.59 -12.67 -13.70
CA GLN A 362 -6.36 -12.09 -14.80
C GLN A 362 -5.46 -11.78 -16.00
N GLU A 363 -5.84 -12.27 -17.17
CA GLU A 363 -5.24 -11.87 -18.44
C GLU A 363 -5.42 -10.37 -18.71
N ARG A 364 -4.51 -9.79 -19.50
CA ARG A 364 -4.52 -8.35 -19.80
C ARG A 364 -5.86 -7.90 -20.40
N THR A 365 -6.54 -6.97 -19.71
CA THR A 365 -7.84 -6.43 -20.12
C THR A 365 -7.72 -5.37 -21.22
N GLU A 366 -8.83 -5.05 -21.90
CA GLU A 366 -8.84 -3.98 -22.92
C GLU A 366 -8.59 -2.60 -22.30
N PHE A 367 -9.03 -2.39 -21.06
CA PHE A 367 -8.73 -1.18 -20.30
C PHE A 367 -7.22 -1.01 -20.08
N GLN A 368 -6.54 -2.06 -19.60
CA GLN A 368 -5.09 -2.06 -19.40
C GLN A 368 -4.33 -1.86 -20.73
N LYS A 369 -4.83 -2.40 -21.85
CA LYS A 369 -4.27 -2.13 -23.18
C LYS A 369 -4.37 -0.66 -23.56
N LYS A 370 -5.52 -0.03 -23.33
CA LYS A 370 -5.73 1.40 -23.62
C LYS A 370 -4.81 2.31 -22.80
N LEU A 371 -4.52 1.94 -21.55
CA LEU A 371 -3.60 2.66 -20.68
C LEU A 371 -2.11 2.35 -20.94
N GLY A 372 -1.81 1.37 -21.80
CA GLY A 372 -0.43 0.96 -22.09
C GLY A 372 0.25 0.19 -20.95
N HIS A 373 -0.51 -0.38 -20.00
CA HIS A 373 0.03 -1.15 -18.89
C HIS A 373 0.42 -2.56 -19.35
N HIS A 374 1.52 -3.11 -18.81
CA HIS A 374 2.03 -4.45 -19.15
C HIS A 374 1.98 -5.38 -17.92
N PRO A 375 0.78 -5.86 -17.53
CA PRO A 375 0.66 -6.77 -16.39
C PRO A 375 1.42 -8.06 -16.63
N THR A 376 1.74 -8.76 -15.55
CA THR A 376 2.45 -10.04 -15.57
C THR A 376 1.55 -11.15 -15.00
N PRO A 377 0.52 -11.58 -15.74
CA PRO A 377 -0.37 -12.66 -15.28
C PRO A 377 0.42 -13.94 -15.01
N GLY A 378 0.05 -14.65 -13.94
CA GLY A 378 0.69 -15.89 -13.52
C GLY A 378 2.07 -15.75 -12.89
N LYS A 379 2.52 -14.52 -12.61
CA LYS A 379 3.84 -14.27 -11.99
C LYS A 379 3.68 -13.81 -10.55
N PHE A 380 4.25 -14.59 -9.62
CA PHE A 380 4.08 -14.41 -8.18
C PHE A 380 5.42 -14.54 -7.45
N VAL A 381 5.40 -14.39 -6.12
CA VAL A 381 6.61 -14.42 -5.30
C VAL A 381 6.51 -15.49 -4.22
N GLU A 382 7.53 -16.34 -4.12
CA GLU A 382 7.80 -17.10 -2.89
C GLU A 382 8.89 -16.40 -2.06
N MET A 383 8.81 -16.49 -0.74
CA MET A 383 9.85 -15.99 0.16
C MET A 383 10.16 -17.01 1.25
N ASP A 384 11.45 -17.19 1.51
CA ASP A 384 11.95 -17.92 2.67
C ASP A 384 11.86 -17.05 3.94
N LEU A 385 11.15 -17.50 4.98
CA LEU A 385 10.97 -16.71 6.20
C LEU A 385 12.27 -16.58 7.02
N ALA A 386 13.17 -17.56 6.96
CA ALA A 386 14.42 -17.53 7.72
C ALA A 386 15.40 -16.48 7.17
N THR A 387 15.47 -16.33 5.84
CA THR A 387 16.45 -15.45 5.20
C THR A 387 15.84 -14.17 4.60
N GLY A 388 14.53 -14.14 4.36
CA GLY A 388 13.86 -13.10 3.60
C GLY A 388 14.27 -13.09 2.12
N THR A 389 14.77 -14.20 1.60
CA THR A 389 15.10 -14.35 0.18
C THR A 389 13.81 -14.53 -0.61
N CYS A 390 13.57 -13.64 -1.57
CA CYS A 390 12.42 -13.72 -2.47
C CYS A 390 12.81 -14.36 -3.80
N GLN A 391 11.92 -15.16 -4.38
CA GLN A 391 12.07 -15.75 -5.71
C GLN A 391 10.79 -15.54 -6.51
N LEU A 392 10.96 -15.20 -7.79
CA LEU A 392 9.88 -15.15 -8.77
C LEU A 392 9.45 -16.59 -9.10
N ILE A 393 8.14 -16.83 -9.08
CA ILE A 393 7.53 -18.05 -9.62
C ILE A 393 6.66 -17.65 -10.80
N ASP A 394 6.83 -18.35 -11.93
CA ASP A 394 6.17 -18.03 -13.20
C ASP A 394 5.33 -19.22 -13.67
N PHE A 395 4.02 -19.03 -13.73
CA PHE A 395 3.03 -19.99 -14.21
C PHE A 395 2.48 -19.61 -15.59
N SER A 396 3.02 -18.57 -16.25
CA SER A 396 2.51 -18.07 -17.53
C SER A 396 2.96 -18.89 -18.75
N GLY A 397 3.62 -20.05 -18.54
CA GLY A 397 4.17 -20.90 -19.60
C GLY A 397 3.89 -22.39 -19.34
N PRO A 398 4.15 -23.26 -20.33
CA PRO A 398 3.92 -24.70 -20.17
C PRO A 398 4.76 -25.26 -19.02
N VAL A 399 4.09 -25.91 -18.07
CA VAL A 399 4.69 -26.47 -16.87
C VAL A 399 5.85 -27.41 -17.23
N SER A 400 7.06 -27.11 -16.76
CA SER A 400 8.09 -28.15 -16.67
C SER A 400 7.69 -29.10 -15.54
N PRO A 401 7.52 -30.40 -15.82
CA PRO A 401 7.25 -31.36 -14.75
C PRO A 401 8.42 -31.31 -13.77
N LEU A 402 8.09 -31.08 -12.49
CA LEU A 402 9.01 -31.12 -11.36
C LEU A 402 9.77 -32.44 -11.27
#